data_AF-A0A520H1D9-F1
#
_entry.id   AF-A0A520H1D9-F1
#
_cell.length_a   1.000
_cell.length_b   1.000
_cell.length_c   1.000
_cell.angle_alpha   90.00
_cell.angle_beta   90.00
_cell.angle_gamma   90.00
#
_symmetry.space_group_name_H-M   'P 1'
#
loop_
_entity.id
_entity.type
_entity.pdbx_description
1 polymer ?
#
loop_
_entity_poly.entity_id
_entity_poly.type
_entity_poly.pdbx_seq_one_letter_code
_entity_poly.pdbx_strand_id
1 'polypeptide(L)'
;LLGFGRIGQAIARRAALGFGMPVRYHARRPVDLAAQAPDLQGKARHTPLDELLAASDFVVAMLPLSASTRGMVDARVFGAMKPGAIFVNGGRGATVDEAALLAALDHGTLRAAGLDVFAKEPLAADSPLRTHPRVTPLPHIGSATHETRHGMAALAVTNLLQALAGERPGAVYDISAG
;
A
#
# COMPACT_ATOMS: atom_id res chain seq x y z
N LEU A 1 -3.18 8.27 -2.26
CA LEU A 1 -2.45 7.30 -1.42
C LEU A 1 -3.26 6.96 -0.18
N LEU A 2 -3.58 5.67 0.02
CA LEU A 2 -4.16 5.17 1.28
C LEU A 2 -3.01 4.70 2.16
N GLY A 3 -2.74 5.43 3.24
CA GLY A 3 -1.55 5.27 4.05
C GLY A 3 -0.41 6.19 3.60
N PHE A 4 0.24 6.85 4.56
CA PHE A 4 1.29 7.85 4.31
C PHE A 4 2.47 7.71 5.27
N GLY A 5 2.83 6.47 5.62
CA GLY A 5 4.08 6.16 6.32
C GLY A 5 5.30 6.21 5.39
N ARG A 6 6.41 5.58 5.79
CA ARG A 6 7.68 5.61 5.05
C ARG A 6 7.54 5.25 3.56
N ILE A 7 6.81 4.17 3.24
CA ILE A 7 6.62 3.74 1.84
C ILE A 7 5.69 4.70 1.09
N GLY A 8 4.58 5.12 1.70
CA GLY A 8 3.66 6.09 1.10
C GLY A 8 4.36 7.41 0.74
N GLN A 9 5.23 7.91 1.63
CA GLN A 9 6.06 9.10 1.36
C GLN A 9 7.08 8.84 0.23
N ALA A 10 7.69 7.66 0.18
CA ALA A 10 8.60 7.30 -0.90
C ALA A 10 7.88 7.25 -2.27
N ILE A 11 6.63 6.76 -2.31
CA ILE A 11 5.79 6.80 -3.51
C ILE A 11 5.43 8.25 -3.86
N ALA A 12 5.03 9.05 -2.86
CA ALA A 12 4.70 10.47 -3.05
C ALA A 12 5.86 11.27 -3.65
N ARG A 13 7.11 11.00 -3.24
CA ARG A 13 8.31 11.63 -3.83
C ARG A 13 8.44 11.31 -5.30
N ARG A 14 8.32 10.03 -5.67
CA ARG A 14 8.39 9.62 -7.08
C ARG A 14 7.28 10.27 -7.90
N ALA A 15 6.05 10.28 -7.38
CA ALA A 15 4.91 10.90 -8.04
C ALA A 15 5.08 12.43 -8.20
N ALA A 16 5.32 13.15 -7.10
CA ALA A 16 5.33 14.62 -7.09
C ALA A 16 6.61 15.22 -7.69
N LEU A 17 7.77 14.63 -7.39
CA LEU A 17 9.07 15.17 -7.78
C LEU A 17 9.59 14.55 -9.09
N GLY A 18 9.22 13.31 -9.38
CA GLY A 18 9.61 12.61 -10.62
C GLY A 18 8.64 12.86 -11.77
N PHE A 19 7.33 12.76 -11.51
CA PHE A 19 6.29 12.86 -12.55
C PHE A 19 5.47 14.16 -12.50
N GLY A 20 5.73 15.06 -11.54
CA GLY A 20 4.98 16.31 -11.39
C GLY A 20 3.51 16.11 -10.97
N MET A 21 3.16 14.93 -10.42
CA MET A 21 1.78 14.60 -10.07
C MET A 21 1.36 15.26 -8.75
N PRO A 22 0.13 15.80 -8.65
CA PRO A 22 -0.42 16.23 -7.36
C PRO A 22 -0.68 15.00 -6.47
N VAL A 23 -0.24 15.05 -5.20
CA VAL A 23 -0.40 13.93 -4.27
C VAL A 23 -1.47 14.23 -3.22
N ARG A 24 -2.51 13.40 -3.18
CA ARG A 24 -3.47 13.33 -2.07
C ARG A 24 -3.19 12.09 -1.23
N TYR A 25 -3.26 12.22 0.08
CA TYR A 25 -3.13 11.08 0.99
C TYR A 25 -4.20 11.06 2.06
N HIS A 26 -4.61 9.86 2.43
CA HIS A 26 -5.48 9.62 3.56
C HIS A 26 -4.76 8.73 4.58
N ALA A 27 -4.75 9.17 5.83
CA ALA A 27 -4.19 8.45 6.96
C ALA A 27 -4.97 8.81 8.23
N ARG A 28 -4.98 7.90 9.21
CA ARG A 28 -5.67 8.09 10.52
C ARG A 28 -5.27 9.38 11.21
N ARG A 29 -4.00 9.76 11.10
CA ARG A 29 -3.46 11.03 11.58
C ARG A 29 -2.72 11.71 10.43
N PRO A 30 -2.92 13.03 10.22
CA PRO A 30 -2.11 13.79 9.29
C PRO A 30 -0.62 13.67 9.66
N VAL A 31 0.22 13.68 8.63
CA VAL A 31 1.68 13.71 8.79
C VAL A 31 2.12 15.17 8.80
N ASP A 32 2.94 15.54 9.79
CA ASP A 32 3.67 16.80 9.77
C ASP A 32 4.71 16.74 8.66
N LEU A 33 4.37 17.32 7.50
CA LEU A 33 5.24 17.31 6.33
C LEU A 33 6.49 18.13 6.56
N ALA A 34 6.44 19.25 7.30
CA ALA A 34 7.61 20.09 7.52
C ALA A 34 8.69 19.31 8.28
N ALA A 35 8.30 18.52 9.28
CA ALA A 35 9.22 17.70 10.05
C ALA A 35 9.62 16.39 9.35
N GLN A 36 8.69 15.69 8.70
CA GLN A 36 8.92 14.31 8.24
C GLN A 36 9.21 14.18 6.75
N ALA A 37 8.76 15.11 5.92
CA ALA A 37 8.92 15.09 4.47
C ALA A 37 8.88 16.52 3.88
N PRO A 38 9.84 17.39 4.22
CA PRO A 38 9.81 18.80 3.84
C PRO A 38 9.80 18.99 2.32
N ASP A 39 10.41 18.06 1.59
CA ASP A 39 10.42 18.01 0.13
C ASP A 39 9.02 17.79 -0.50
N LEU A 40 8.07 17.30 0.28
CA LEU A 40 6.67 17.11 -0.12
C LEU A 40 5.75 18.26 0.34
N GLN A 41 6.28 19.26 1.06
CA GLN A 41 5.48 20.40 1.51
C GLN A 41 4.91 21.17 0.30
N GLY A 42 3.60 21.42 0.33
CA GLY A 42 2.87 22.03 -0.80
C GLY A 42 2.65 21.10 -2.01
N LYS A 43 3.17 19.88 -1.98
CA LYS A 43 3.03 18.87 -3.06
C LYS A 43 2.17 17.68 -2.67
N ALA A 44 2.15 17.35 -1.37
CA ALA A 44 1.26 16.36 -0.79
C ALA A 44 0.25 17.04 0.15
N ARG A 45 -1.02 16.61 0.08
CA ARG A 45 -2.10 17.11 0.95
C ARG A 45 -2.86 15.96 1.60
N HIS A 46 -3.07 16.06 2.92
CA HIS A 46 -3.99 15.18 3.64
C HIS A 46 -5.43 15.54 3.28
N THR A 47 -6.25 14.55 2.98
CA THR A 47 -7.67 14.75 2.65
C THR A 47 -8.55 13.72 3.34
N PRO A 48 -9.85 14.00 3.51
CA PRO A 48 -10.86 12.95 3.74
C PRO A 48 -10.76 11.85 2.67
N LEU A 49 -11.19 10.63 3.04
CA LEU A 49 -11.11 9.48 2.15
C LEU A 49 -11.94 9.71 0.87
N ASP A 50 -13.17 10.17 1.00
CA ASP A 50 -14.06 10.34 -0.14
C ASP A 50 -13.54 11.42 -1.11
N GLU A 51 -12.94 12.51 -0.60
CA GLU A 51 -12.28 13.52 -1.44
C GLU A 51 -11.08 12.92 -2.20
N LEU A 52 -10.30 12.05 -1.54
CA LEU A 52 -9.18 11.37 -2.20
C LEU A 52 -9.69 10.49 -3.35
N LEU A 53 -10.71 9.68 -3.11
CA LEU A 53 -11.24 8.72 -4.08
C LEU A 53 -11.85 9.45 -5.30
N ALA A 54 -12.67 10.48 -5.05
CA ALA A 54 -13.34 11.24 -6.11
C ALA A 54 -12.38 12.08 -6.96
N ALA A 55 -11.20 12.43 -6.44
CA ALA A 55 -10.25 13.31 -7.13
C ALA A 55 -9.00 12.60 -7.70
N SER A 56 -8.84 11.28 -7.52
CA SER A 56 -7.62 10.56 -7.89
C SER A 56 -7.80 9.66 -9.10
N ASP A 57 -6.92 9.81 -10.09
CA ASP A 57 -6.81 8.88 -11.23
C ASP A 57 -6.10 7.57 -10.86
N PHE A 58 -5.22 7.64 -9.86
CA PHE A 58 -4.50 6.50 -9.28
C PHE A 58 -4.74 6.44 -7.78
N VAL A 59 -5.26 5.32 -7.29
CA VAL A 59 -5.38 5.06 -5.85
C VAL A 59 -4.44 3.93 -5.48
N VAL A 60 -3.37 4.27 -4.75
CA VAL A 60 -2.37 3.32 -4.27
C VAL A 60 -2.58 3.04 -2.77
N ALA A 61 -2.76 1.78 -2.42
CA ALA A 61 -2.92 1.30 -1.06
C ALA A 61 -1.60 0.77 -0.48
N MET A 62 -1.14 1.44 0.57
CA MET A 62 0.02 1.05 1.40
C MET A 62 -0.42 0.99 2.87
N LEU A 63 -1.55 0.32 3.12
CA LEU A 63 -2.14 0.19 4.45
C LEU A 63 -1.53 -1.02 5.19
N PRO A 64 -1.26 -0.89 6.50
CA PRO A 64 -1.06 -2.07 7.33
C PRO A 64 -2.37 -2.85 7.46
N LEU A 65 -2.28 -4.15 7.76
CA LEU A 65 -3.45 -4.95 8.11
C LEU A 65 -3.73 -4.83 9.61
N SER A 66 -4.94 -4.43 9.95
CA SER A 66 -5.49 -4.42 11.31
C SER A 66 -6.99 -4.73 11.23
N ALA A 67 -7.67 -4.82 12.38
CA ALA A 67 -9.13 -4.97 12.41
C ALA A 67 -9.86 -3.86 11.64
N SER A 68 -9.36 -2.62 11.68
CA SER A 68 -9.98 -1.47 11.02
C SER A 68 -9.69 -1.35 9.53
N THR A 69 -8.64 -2.04 9.01
CA THR A 69 -8.26 -1.96 7.59
C THR A 69 -8.59 -3.23 6.81
N ARG A 70 -8.94 -4.33 7.49
CA ARG A 70 -9.38 -5.57 6.84
C ARG A 70 -10.64 -5.31 6.02
N GLY A 71 -10.59 -5.63 4.72
CA GLY A 71 -11.69 -5.38 3.79
C GLY A 71 -12.08 -3.90 3.65
N MET A 72 -11.25 -2.94 4.10
CA MET A 72 -11.56 -1.52 4.03
C MET A 72 -11.75 -1.03 2.59
N VAL A 73 -11.00 -1.61 1.64
CA VAL A 73 -11.14 -1.32 0.22
C VAL A 73 -12.16 -2.29 -0.36
N ASP A 74 -13.43 -1.90 -0.24
CA ASP A 74 -14.62 -2.66 -0.64
C ASP A 74 -15.30 -2.06 -1.88
N ALA A 75 -16.48 -2.57 -2.23
CA ALA A 75 -17.28 -2.09 -3.35
C ALA A 75 -17.64 -0.60 -3.23
N ARG A 76 -17.86 -0.08 -2.02
CA ARG A 76 -18.15 1.34 -1.78
C ARG A 76 -16.92 2.18 -2.10
N VAL A 77 -15.73 1.76 -1.67
CA VAL A 77 -14.47 2.45 -1.99
C VAL A 77 -14.22 2.46 -3.48
N PHE A 78 -14.37 1.33 -4.17
CA PHE A 78 -14.20 1.27 -5.63
C PHE A 78 -15.23 2.12 -6.37
N GLY A 79 -16.50 2.12 -5.93
CA GLY A 79 -17.55 2.94 -6.53
C GLY A 79 -17.38 4.45 -6.33
N ALA A 80 -16.65 4.87 -5.29
CA ALA A 80 -16.33 6.27 -5.03
C ALA A 80 -15.08 6.77 -5.78
N MET A 81 -14.33 5.88 -6.43
CA MET A 81 -13.22 6.28 -7.29
C MET A 81 -13.72 6.92 -8.59
N LYS A 82 -12.88 7.73 -9.23
CA LYS A 82 -13.18 8.25 -10.57
C LYS A 82 -13.43 7.09 -11.54
N PRO A 83 -14.42 7.19 -12.45
CA PRO A 83 -14.59 6.23 -13.53
C PRO A 83 -13.30 6.07 -14.33
N GLY A 84 -12.84 4.84 -14.54
CA GLY A 84 -11.60 4.54 -15.24
C GLY A 84 -10.32 4.77 -14.43
N ALA A 85 -10.41 5.01 -13.12
CA ALA A 85 -9.25 5.07 -12.25
C ALA A 85 -8.51 3.72 -12.20
N ILE A 86 -7.24 3.79 -11.79
CA ILE A 86 -6.37 2.62 -11.61
C ILE A 86 -6.12 2.40 -10.12
N PHE A 87 -6.33 1.17 -9.67
CA PHE A 87 -6.05 0.77 -8.30
C PHE A 87 -4.70 0.04 -8.21
N VAL A 88 -3.92 0.31 -7.17
CA VAL A 88 -2.64 -0.39 -6.94
C VAL A 88 -2.56 -0.80 -5.48
N ASN A 89 -2.24 -2.07 -5.19
CA ASN A 89 -2.01 -2.55 -3.83
C ASN A 89 -0.63 -3.20 -3.70
N GLY A 90 0.24 -2.57 -2.93
CA GLY A 90 1.52 -3.11 -2.47
C GLY A 90 1.61 -3.20 -0.94
N GLY A 91 0.48 -3.02 -0.24
CA GLY A 91 0.39 -3.04 1.21
C GLY A 91 0.13 -4.45 1.74
N ARG A 92 -1.15 -4.78 1.95
CA ARG A 92 -1.60 -6.10 2.40
C ARG A 92 -2.84 -6.49 1.61
N GLY A 93 -2.91 -7.71 1.09
CA GLY A 93 -4.03 -8.11 0.24
C GLY A 93 -5.36 -8.17 1.00
N ALA A 94 -5.33 -8.60 2.27
CA ALA A 94 -6.53 -8.69 3.12
C ALA A 94 -7.17 -7.33 3.48
N THR A 95 -6.59 -6.19 3.08
CA THR A 95 -7.26 -4.89 3.18
C THR A 95 -8.24 -4.64 2.03
N VAL A 96 -8.23 -5.50 1.01
CA VAL A 96 -9.06 -5.41 -0.19
C VAL A 96 -10.07 -6.55 -0.20
N ASP A 97 -11.32 -6.23 -0.52
CA ASP A 97 -12.28 -7.22 -0.98
C ASP A 97 -12.00 -7.55 -2.44
N GLU A 98 -11.38 -8.71 -2.68
CA GLU A 98 -10.99 -9.16 -4.02
C GLU A 98 -12.19 -9.42 -4.94
N ALA A 99 -13.34 -9.82 -4.40
CA ALA A 99 -14.55 -10.01 -5.19
C ALA A 99 -15.11 -8.67 -5.65
N ALA A 100 -15.12 -7.66 -4.76
CA ALA A 100 -15.49 -6.30 -5.13
C ALA A 100 -14.53 -5.69 -6.16
N LEU A 101 -13.23 -5.98 -6.05
CA LEU A 101 -12.24 -5.54 -7.03
C LEU A 101 -12.51 -6.13 -8.42
N LEU A 102 -12.75 -7.44 -8.49
CA LEU A 102 -13.09 -8.13 -9.74
C LEU A 102 -14.35 -7.53 -10.37
N ALA A 103 -15.41 -7.33 -9.60
CA ALA A 103 -16.65 -6.72 -10.08
C ALA A 103 -16.43 -5.28 -10.58
N ALA A 104 -15.64 -4.47 -9.86
CA ALA A 104 -15.32 -3.11 -10.26
C ALA A 104 -14.48 -3.06 -11.54
N LEU A 105 -13.60 -4.04 -11.74
CA LEU A 105 -12.93 -4.24 -13.02
C LEU A 105 -13.98 -4.64 -14.06
N ASP A 106 -14.64 -5.78 -13.94
CA ASP A 106 -15.60 -6.31 -14.92
C ASP A 106 -16.60 -5.27 -15.43
N HIS A 107 -17.20 -4.47 -14.55
CA HIS A 107 -18.16 -3.42 -14.92
C HIS A 107 -17.53 -2.13 -15.50
N GLY A 108 -16.21 -2.04 -15.57
CA GLY A 108 -15.50 -0.89 -16.13
C GLY A 108 -15.37 0.30 -15.18
N THR A 109 -15.78 0.18 -13.92
CA THR A 109 -15.55 1.20 -12.88
C THR A 109 -14.05 1.49 -12.76
N LEU A 110 -13.23 0.43 -12.74
CA LEU A 110 -11.78 0.51 -12.77
C LEU A 110 -11.23 0.15 -14.16
N ARG A 111 -10.23 0.91 -14.59
CA ARG A 111 -9.51 0.64 -15.83
C ARG A 111 -8.53 -0.52 -15.68
N ALA A 112 -7.83 -0.58 -14.55
CA ALA A 112 -6.85 -1.62 -14.26
C ALA A 112 -6.53 -1.72 -12.76
N ALA A 113 -5.92 -2.84 -12.38
CA ALA A 113 -5.37 -3.05 -11.04
C ALA A 113 -3.94 -3.60 -11.10
N GLY A 114 -3.02 -3.04 -10.31
CA GLY A 114 -1.68 -3.60 -10.07
C GLY A 114 -1.58 -4.16 -8.66
N LEU A 115 -1.29 -5.46 -8.52
CA LEU A 115 -1.35 -6.15 -7.23
C LEU A 115 -0.04 -6.89 -6.97
N ASP A 116 0.62 -6.61 -5.85
CA ASP A 116 1.77 -7.41 -5.37
C ASP A 116 1.40 -8.31 -4.19
N VAL A 117 0.21 -8.12 -3.60
CA VAL A 117 -0.24 -8.81 -2.39
C VAL A 117 -1.67 -9.28 -2.55
N PHE A 118 -2.01 -10.40 -1.91
CA PHE A 118 -3.32 -11.07 -2.02
C PHE A 118 -3.88 -11.43 -0.65
N ALA A 119 -5.21 -11.57 -0.53
CA ALA A 119 -5.87 -11.88 0.74
C ALA A 119 -5.38 -13.21 1.32
N LYS A 120 -5.08 -14.17 0.44
CA LYS A 120 -4.39 -15.42 0.75
C LYS A 120 -3.16 -15.55 -0.14
N GLU A 121 -2.03 -15.85 0.48
CA GLU A 121 -0.77 -16.06 -0.21
C GLU A 121 -0.21 -17.45 0.10
N PRO A 122 0.28 -18.21 -0.91
CA PRO A 122 0.35 -17.84 -2.32
C PRO A 122 -1.03 -17.75 -2.99
N LEU A 123 -1.14 -16.93 -4.04
CA LEU A 123 -2.37 -16.80 -4.82
C LEU A 123 -2.72 -18.14 -5.47
N ALA A 124 -3.95 -18.62 -5.24
CA ALA A 124 -4.44 -19.89 -5.77
C ALA A 124 -4.33 -19.95 -7.30
N ALA A 125 -3.98 -21.12 -7.84
CA ALA A 125 -3.68 -21.29 -9.27
C ALA A 125 -4.89 -21.01 -10.18
N ASP A 126 -6.10 -21.24 -9.67
CA ASP A 126 -7.40 -21.01 -10.30
C ASP A 126 -7.98 -19.62 -10.00
N SER A 127 -7.26 -18.75 -9.29
CA SER A 127 -7.75 -17.41 -8.99
C SER A 127 -7.92 -16.58 -10.27
N PRO A 128 -9.08 -15.94 -10.48
CA PRO A 128 -9.32 -15.09 -11.65
C PRO A 128 -8.37 -13.89 -11.70
N LEU A 129 -7.81 -13.45 -10.57
CA LEU A 129 -6.83 -12.36 -10.52
C LEU A 129 -5.52 -12.69 -11.26
N ARG A 130 -5.23 -13.97 -11.50
CA ARG A 130 -4.03 -14.39 -12.27
C ARG A 130 -4.14 -14.08 -13.76
N THR A 131 -5.34 -14.20 -14.31
CA THR A 131 -5.59 -14.19 -15.76
C THR A 131 -6.48 -13.04 -16.20
N HIS A 132 -7.06 -12.30 -15.26
CA HIS A 132 -7.92 -11.17 -15.59
C HIS A 132 -7.14 -10.13 -16.42
N PRO A 133 -7.64 -9.73 -17.61
CA PRO A 133 -6.85 -8.98 -18.59
C PRO A 133 -6.48 -7.55 -18.17
N ARG A 134 -7.11 -7.04 -17.11
CA ARG A 134 -6.83 -5.72 -16.52
C ARG A 134 -6.14 -5.78 -15.17
N VAL A 135 -5.69 -6.96 -14.75
CA VAL A 135 -4.89 -7.14 -13.53
C VAL A 135 -3.45 -7.43 -13.93
N THR A 136 -2.51 -6.74 -13.29
CA THR A 136 -1.09 -7.08 -13.30
C THR A 136 -0.73 -7.65 -11.93
N PRO A 137 -0.74 -8.99 -11.77
CA PRO A 137 -0.40 -9.64 -10.51
C PRO A 137 1.10 -9.88 -10.40
N LEU A 138 1.67 -9.65 -9.21
CA LEU A 138 3.05 -9.92 -8.83
C LEU A 138 3.08 -10.77 -7.55
N PRO A 139 4.05 -11.70 -7.38
CA PRO A 139 4.04 -12.67 -6.29
C PRO A 139 4.75 -12.15 -5.02
N HIS A 140 4.31 -11.02 -4.46
CA HIS A 140 4.85 -10.40 -3.25
C HIS A 140 6.37 -10.16 -3.31
N ILE A 141 6.77 -9.41 -4.33
CA ILE A 141 8.18 -9.14 -4.66
C ILE A 141 8.59 -7.69 -4.41
N GLY A 142 7.77 -6.87 -3.74
CA GLY A 142 8.08 -5.47 -3.47
C GLY A 142 9.41 -5.20 -2.75
N SER A 143 9.91 -6.16 -1.95
CA SER A 143 11.22 -6.09 -1.28
C SER A 143 12.29 -6.97 -1.95
N ALA A 144 11.99 -7.61 -3.07
CA ALA A 144 12.82 -8.66 -3.69
C ALA A 144 14.02 -8.13 -4.48
N THR A 145 14.65 -7.04 -4.03
CA THR A 145 15.94 -6.58 -4.55
C THR A 145 17.09 -7.19 -3.75
N HIS A 146 18.26 -7.31 -4.38
CA HIS A 146 19.44 -7.87 -3.72
C HIS A 146 19.82 -7.06 -2.48
N GLU A 147 19.84 -5.73 -2.60
CA GLU A 147 20.23 -4.80 -1.55
C GLU A 147 19.24 -4.84 -0.37
N THR A 148 17.93 -4.86 -0.65
CA THR A 148 16.91 -4.89 0.40
C THR A 148 16.91 -6.23 1.12
N ARG A 149 16.98 -7.35 0.40
CA ARG A 149 17.05 -8.68 1.03
C ARG A 149 18.32 -8.88 1.85
N HIS A 150 19.45 -8.39 1.35
CA HIS A 150 20.70 -8.41 2.12
C HIS A 150 20.58 -7.58 3.41
N GLY A 151 20.07 -6.35 3.33
CA GLY A 151 19.87 -5.49 4.50
C GLY A 151 18.89 -6.09 5.52
N MET A 152 17.82 -6.73 5.06
CA MET A 152 16.88 -7.45 5.92
C MET A 152 17.54 -8.64 6.62
N ALA A 153 18.33 -9.44 5.91
CA ALA A 153 19.04 -10.58 6.49
C ALA A 153 20.07 -10.12 7.54
N ALA A 154 20.86 -9.09 7.22
CA ALA A 154 21.81 -8.50 8.16
C ALA A 154 21.10 -8.00 9.43
N LEU A 155 19.99 -7.25 9.28
CA LEU A 155 19.20 -6.75 10.41
C LEU A 155 18.67 -7.91 11.27
N ALA A 156 18.15 -8.97 10.66
CA ALA A 156 17.63 -10.13 11.38
C ALA A 156 18.74 -10.81 12.22
N VAL A 157 19.92 -11.02 11.64
CA VAL A 157 21.07 -11.60 12.35
C VAL A 157 21.53 -10.70 13.48
N THR A 158 21.63 -9.39 13.26
CA THR A 158 22.01 -8.44 14.32
C THR A 158 21.02 -8.48 15.49
N ASN A 159 19.71 -8.48 15.22
CA ASN A 159 18.70 -8.54 16.28
C ASN A 159 18.76 -9.87 17.06
N LEU A 160 19.03 -10.99 16.38
CA LEU A 160 19.21 -12.29 17.03
C LEU A 160 20.41 -12.29 17.97
N LEU A 161 21.57 -11.78 17.52
CA LEU A 161 22.78 -11.73 18.33
C LEU A 161 22.59 -10.84 19.58
N GLN A 162 21.94 -9.69 19.42
CA GLN A 162 21.59 -8.80 20.54
C GLN A 162 20.74 -9.53 21.58
N ALA A 163 19.68 -10.21 21.14
CA ALA A 163 18.82 -10.97 22.04
C ALA A 163 19.58 -12.09 22.79
N LEU A 164 20.46 -12.82 22.10
CA LEU A 164 21.28 -13.88 22.71
C LEU A 164 22.32 -13.32 23.71
N ALA A 165 22.76 -12.08 23.53
CA ALA A 165 23.63 -11.37 24.47
C ALA A 165 22.87 -10.76 25.67
N GLY A 166 21.54 -10.89 25.74
CA GLY A 166 20.71 -10.25 26.75
C GLY A 166 20.47 -8.75 26.50
N GLU A 167 20.81 -8.26 25.31
CA GLU A 167 20.58 -6.88 24.89
C GLU A 167 19.20 -6.72 24.25
N ARG A 168 18.64 -5.49 24.30
CA ARG A 168 17.39 -5.20 23.60
C ARG A 168 17.66 -5.04 22.09
N PRO A 169 17.00 -5.83 21.21
CA PRO A 169 17.20 -5.70 19.78
C PRO A 169 16.79 -4.33 19.23
N GLY A 170 17.42 -3.85 18.17
CA GLY A 170 17.12 -2.54 17.57
C GLY A 170 15.76 -2.44 16.84
N ALA A 171 15.26 -3.55 16.31
CA ALA A 171 14.04 -3.64 15.52
C ALA A 171 12.93 -4.42 16.24
N VAL A 172 12.64 -4.05 17.50
CA VAL A 172 11.53 -4.65 18.25
C VAL A 172 10.19 -4.25 17.65
N TYR A 173 9.31 -5.24 17.45
CA TYR A 173 7.92 -5.02 17.08
C TYR A 173 7.01 -5.51 18.21
N ASP A 174 6.14 -4.62 18.69
CA ASP A 174 5.16 -4.96 19.73
C ASP A 174 3.90 -5.53 19.09
N ILE A 175 3.69 -6.84 19.29
CA ILE A 175 2.52 -7.56 18.78
C ILE A 175 1.22 -7.22 19.53
N SER A 176 1.29 -6.59 20.69
CA SER A 176 0.11 -6.19 21.48
C SER A 176 -0.49 -4.85 21.03
N ALA A 177 0.22 -4.11 20.18
CA ALA A 177 -0.20 -2.80 19.67
C ALA A 177 -0.91 -2.84 18.30
N GLY A 178 -1.24 -4.04 17.80
CA GLY A 178 -1.78 -4.30 16.45
C GLY A 178 -3.28 -4.55 16.37
#